data_AF-A0A4R3ZA07-F1
#
_entry.id   AF-A0A4R3ZA07-F1
#
_cell.length_a   1.000
_cell.length_b   1.000
_cell.length_c   1.000
_cell.angle_alpha   90.00
_cell.angle_beta   90.00
_cell.angle_gamma   90.00
#
_symmetry.space_group_name_H-M   'P 1'
#
loop_
_entity.id
_entity.type
_entity.pdbx_description
1 polymer ?
#
loop_
_entity_poly.entity_id
_entity_poly.type
_entity_poly.pdbx_seq_one_letter_code
_entity_poly.pdbx_strand_id
1 'polypeptide(L)'
;MNTSSNINGWLYFPALGLIIACITGTFNLFAIARLFLFKLLNGEPISIPLAGYLLTGGVIYLGLLYFATFCFFSHKKAAKRAMIAYYCWSFLLNGSLILFSWFYLGMAAEIKEIGLLLSICVGLFIWVPYFLFSKRIARVFYKE
;
A
#
# COMPACT_ATOMS: atom_id res chain seq x y z
N MET A 1 -28.37 -21.95 -12.62
CA MET A 1 -28.23 -20.50 -12.87
C MET A 1 -26.97 -19.99 -12.16
N ASN A 2 -26.09 -19.35 -12.91
CA ASN A 2 -24.67 -19.15 -12.60
C ASN A 2 -24.45 -17.72 -12.06
N THR A 3 -24.68 -17.50 -10.76
CA THR A 3 -24.48 -16.20 -10.07
C THR A 3 -23.32 -16.37 -9.09
N SER A 4 -22.18 -15.69 -9.13
CA SER A 4 -21.87 -14.32 -9.48
C SER A 4 -20.34 -14.21 -9.61
N SER A 5 -19.83 -13.71 -10.74
CA SER A 5 -18.41 -13.29 -10.87
C SER A 5 -18.18 -11.88 -10.32
N ASN A 6 -19.19 -11.30 -9.67
CA ASN A 6 -19.12 -9.93 -9.15
C ASN A 6 -18.38 -9.90 -7.82
N ILE A 7 -17.55 -8.88 -7.65
CA ILE A 7 -16.96 -8.49 -6.36
C ILE A 7 -18.11 -8.31 -5.36
N ASN A 8 -18.18 -9.18 -4.36
CA ASN A 8 -19.30 -9.22 -3.41
C ASN A 8 -18.78 -9.44 -1.98
N GLY A 9 -19.58 -9.01 -0.99
CA GLY A 9 -19.37 -9.24 0.43
C GLY A 9 -18.06 -8.66 0.95
N TRP A 10 -17.27 -9.47 1.66
CA TRP A 10 -16.01 -9.04 2.30
C TRP A 10 -14.95 -8.48 1.33
N LEU A 11 -15.09 -8.69 0.01
CA LEU A 11 -14.20 -8.08 -0.98
C LEU A 11 -14.47 -6.58 -1.24
N TYR A 12 -15.58 -6.02 -0.75
CA TYR A 12 -15.81 -4.57 -0.86
C TYR A 12 -14.82 -3.76 -0.03
N PHE A 13 -14.42 -4.26 1.14
CA PHE A 13 -13.44 -3.61 2.00
C PHE A 13 -12.08 -3.41 1.32
N PRO A 14 -11.42 -4.44 0.77
CA PRO A 14 -10.16 -4.25 0.05
C PRO A 14 -10.37 -3.44 -1.25
N ALA A 15 -11.53 -3.53 -1.91
CA ALA A 15 -11.85 -2.71 -3.08
C ALA A 15 -11.86 -1.21 -2.76
N LEU A 16 -12.59 -0.82 -1.71
CA LEU A 16 -12.64 0.57 -1.23
C LEU A 16 -11.27 1.02 -0.73
N GLY A 17 -10.56 0.14 -0.01
CA GLY A 17 -9.19 0.38 0.44
C GLY A 17 -8.25 0.70 -0.72
N LEU A 18 -8.31 -0.03 -1.83
CA LEU A 18 -7.51 0.23 -3.03
C LEU A 18 -7.84 1.58 -3.68
N ILE A 19 -9.12 1.94 -3.76
CA ILE A 19 -9.53 3.23 -4.33
C ILE A 19 -9.01 4.39 -3.48
N ILE A 20 -9.21 4.32 -2.16
CA ILE A 20 -8.74 5.34 -1.21
C ILE A 20 -7.20 5.41 -1.25
N ALA A 21 -6.52 4.26 -1.26
CA ALA A 21 -5.07 4.19 -1.36
C ALA A 21 -4.57 4.78 -2.68
N CYS A 22 -5.24 4.56 -3.81
CA CYS A 22 -4.84 5.16 -5.09
C CYS A 22 -4.86 6.68 -5.01
N ILE A 23 -5.92 7.26 -4.44
CA ILE A 23 -6.03 8.71 -4.29
C ILE A 23 -4.96 9.23 -3.33
N THR A 24 -4.96 8.72 -2.10
CA THR A 24 -4.08 9.19 -1.02
C THR A 24 -2.60 8.94 -1.30
N GLY A 25 -2.26 7.79 -1.90
CA GLY A 25 -0.90 7.41 -2.26
C GLY A 25 -0.29 8.35 -3.30
N THR A 26 -1.06 8.73 -4.34
CA THR A 26 -0.58 9.68 -5.35
C THR A 26 -0.31 11.05 -4.74
N PHE A 27 -1.25 11.54 -3.93
CA PHE A 27 -1.07 12.82 -3.22
C PHE A 27 0.14 12.78 -2.29
N ASN A 28 0.34 11.69 -1.55
CA ASN A 28 1.49 11.55 -0.66
C ASN A 28 2.82 11.55 -1.42
N LEU A 29 2.95 10.79 -2.52
CA LEU A 29 4.19 10.79 -3.29
C LEU A 29 4.47 12.16 -3.91
N PHE A 30 3.43 12.83 -4.44
CA PHE A 30 3.56 14.19 -4.95
C PHE A 30 4.01 15.17 -3.87
N ALA A 31 3.42 15.09 -2.67
CA ALA A 31 3.80 15.94 -1.54
C ALA A 31 5.26 15.72 -1.11
N ILE A 32 5.71 14.46 -1.05
CA ILE A 32 7.10 14.10 -0.73
C ILE A 32 8.06 14.63 -1.79
N ALA A 33 7.76 14.42 -3.08
CA ALA A 33 8.58 14.91 -4.18
C ALA A 33 8.68 16.45 -4.17
N ARG A 34 7.55 17.13 -3.95
CA ARG A 34 7.50 18.59 -3.83
C ARG A 34 8.31 19.09 -2.64
N LEU A 35 8.25 18.41 -1.50
CA LEU A 35 9.03 18.76 -0.31
C LEU A 35 10.53 18.70 -0.60
N PHE A 36 11.02 17.60 -1.19
CA PHE A 36 12.44 17.48 -1.51
C PHE A 36 12.90 18.48 -2.58
N LEU A 37 12.07 18.74 -3.60
CA LEU A 37 12.36 19.75 -4.61
C LEU A 37 12.47 21.15 -3.98
N PHE A 38 11.55 21.51 -3.08
CA PHE A 38 11.58 22.79 -2.39
C PHE A 38 12.86 22.96 -1.55
N LYS A 39 13.24 21.91 -0.80
CA LYS A 39 14.50 21.92 -0.05
C LYS A 39 15.72 22.11 -0.94
N LEU A 40 15.72 21.48 -2.13
CA LEU A 40 16.84 21.54 -3.05
C LEU A 40 16.99 22.95 -3.64
N LEU A 41 15.88 23.59 -3.99
CA LEU A 41 15.85 24.94 -4.54
C LEU A 41 16.26 26.01 -3.53
N ASN A 42 15.96 25.81 -2.24
CA ASN A 42 16.30 26.75 -1.16
C ASN A 42 17.67 26.49 -0.51
N GLY A 43 18.42 25.48 -0.97
CA GLY A 43 19.71 25.12 -0.38
C GLY A 43 19.61 24.54 1.04
N GLU A 44 18.44 24.02 1.42
CA GLU A 44 18.26 23.36 2.72
C GLU A 44 18.97 21.99 2.74
N PRO A 45 19.45 21.54 3.90
CA PRO A 45 20.08 20.23 4.02
C PRO A 45 19.09 19.10 3.68
N ILE A 46 19.47 18.26 2.71
CA ILE A 46 18.72 17.06 2.31
C ILE A 46 19.56 15.84 2.61
N SER A 47 18.96 14.89 3.34
CA SER A 47 19.50 13.54 3.42
C SER A 47 19.20 12.80 2.12
N ILE A 48 20.19 12.75 1.22
CA ILE A 48 20.14 12.02 -0.05
C ILE A 48 19.70 10.55 0.12
N PRO A 49 20.20 9.76 1.10
CA PRO A 49 19.76 8.38 1.25
C PRO A 49 18.28 8.28 1.66
N LEU A 50 17.80 9.17 2.53
CA LEU A 50 16.39 9.20 2.93
C LEU A 50 15.49 9.63 1.76
N ALA A 51 15.90 10.65 1.00
CA ALA A 51 15.18 11.11 -0.19
C ALA A 51 15.08 10.00 -1.24
N GLY A 52 16.20 9.32 -1.53
CA GLY A 52 16.25 8.17 -2.42
C GLY A 52 15.31 7.06 -1.97
N TYR A 53 15.36 6.68 -0.68
CA TYR A 53 14.49 5.66 -0.11
C TYR A 53 12.99 6.01 -0.26
N LEU A 54 12.59 7.22 0.12
CA LEU A 54 11.19 7.65 0.07
C LEU A 54 10.65 7.76 -1.35
N LEU A 55 11.43 8.33 -2.28
CA LEU A 55 11.00 8.52 -3.66
C LEU A 55 10.96 7.19 -4.42
N THR A 56 12.03 6.40 -4.37
CA THR A 56 12.07 5.10 -5.07
C THR A 56 11.07 4.12 -4.47
N GLY A 57 11.02 4.02 -3.13
CA GLY A 57 10.08 3.17 -2.42
C GLY A 57 8.63 3.59 -2.67
N GLY A 58 8.35 4.90 -2.71
CA GLY A 58 7.03 5.45 -3.02
C GLY A 58 6.59 5.19 -4.47
N VAL A 59 7.50 5.28 -5.45
CA VAL A 59 7.22 4.91 -6.84
C VAL A 59 6.90 3.41 -6.96
N ILE A 60 7.70 2.55 -6.32
CA ILE A 60 7.44 1.10 -6.30
C ILE A 60 6.10 0.79 -5.62
N TYR A 61 5.80 1.46 -4.50
CA TYR A 61 4.53 1.33 -3.80
C TYR A 61 3.35 1.68 -4.71
N LEU A 62 3.40 2.82 -5.41
CA LEU A 62 2.34 3.21 -6.35
C LEU A 62 2.22 2.25 -7.53
N GLY A 63 3.35 1.79 -8.09
CA GLY A 63 3.35 0.79 -9.16
C GLY A 63 2.63 -0.49 -8.74
N LEU A 64 2.95 -1.01 -7.55
CA LEU A 64 2.29 -2.20 -6.99
C LEU A 64 0.81 -1.95 -6.69
N LEU A 65 0.48 -0.78 -6.14
CA LEU A 65 -0.90 -0.39 -5.83
C LEU A 65 -1.76 -0.31 -7.08
N TYR A 66 -1.31 0.36 -8.14
CA TYR A 66 -2.05 0.44 -9.40
C TYR A 66 -2.14 -0.92 -10.09
N PHE A 67 -1.06 -1.70 -10.07
CA PHE A 67 -1.09 -3.05 -10.62
C PHE A 67 -2.07 -3.96 -9.86
N ALA A 68 -2.08 -3.90 -8.53
CA ALA A 68 -3.03 -4.62 -7.69
C ALA A 68 -4.46 -4.18 -7.95
N THR A 69 -4.70 -2.87 -8.03
CA THR A 69 -6.00 -2.27 -8.36
C THR A 69 -6.49 -2.75 -9.72
N PHE A 70 -5.66 -2.65 -10.75
CA PHE A 70 -5.98 -3.11 -12.09
C PHE A 70 -6.30 -4.61 -12.12
N CYS A 71 -5.46 -5.44 -11.52
CA CYS A 71 -5.69 -6.88 -11.47
C CYS A 71 -6.97 -7.24 -10.71
N PHE A 72 -7.25 -6.51 -9.61
CA PHE A 72 -8.42 -6.74 -8.77
C PHE A 72 -9.72 -6.37 -9.49
N PHE A 73 -9.80 -5.19 -10.11
CA PHE A 73 -11.02 -4.79 -10.84
C PHE A 73 -11.19 -5.52 -12.18
N SER A 74 -10.09 -5.98 -12.79
CA SER A 74 -10.13 -6.78 -14.03
C SER A 74 -10.32 -8.28 -13.79
N HIS A 75 -10.59 -8.70 -12.54
CA HIS A 75 -10.75 -10.10 -12.14
C HIS A 75 -9.63 -11.05 -12.61
N LYS A 76 -8.38 -10.56 -12.70
CA LYS A 76 -7.26 -11.37 -13.20
C LYS A 76 -6.81 -12.38 -12.14
N LYS A 77 -6.36 -13.57 -12.57
CA LYS A 77 -5.68 -14.57 -11.70
C LYS A 77 -4.50 -13.98 -10.92
N ALA A 78 -3.83 -12.98 -11.48
CA ALA A 78 -2.73 -12.26 -10.85
C ALA A 78 -3.15 -11.40 -9.64
N ALA A 79 -4.44 -11.10 -9.45
CA ALA A 79 -4.94 -10.25 -8.36
C ALA A 79 -4.49 -10.73 -6.98
N LYS A 80 -4.50 -12.05 -6.76
CA LYS A 80 -4.01 -12.64 -5.50
C LYS A 80 -2.54 -12.27 -5.24
N ARG A 81 -1.66 -12.47 -6.22
CA ARG A 81 -0.22 -12.19 -6.07
C ARG A 81 0.04 -10.69 -5.96
N ALA A 82 -0.66 -9.88 -6.75
CA ALA A 82 -0.53 -8.43 -6.75
C ALA A 82 -0.95 -7.81 -5.40
N MET A 83 -2.08 -8.25 -4.83
CA MET A 83 -2.54 -7.79 -3.52
C MET A 83 -1.58 -8.15 -2.39
N ILE A 84 -1.04 -9.37 -2.40
CA ILE A 84 -0.05 -9.80 -1.40
C ILE A 84 1.23 -8.96 -1.53
N ALA A 85 1.74 -8.79 -2.75
CA ALA A 85 2.92 -7.96 -2.99
C ALA A 85 2.71 -6.51 -2.52
N TYR A 86 1.54 -5.93 -2.81
CA TYR A 86 1.15 -4.61 -2.35
C TYR A 86 1.15 -4.50 -0.81
N TYR A 87 0.48 -5.41 -0.10
CA TYR A 87 0.43 -5.35 1.37
C TYR A 87 1.80 -5.57 2.02
N CYS A 88 2.58 -6.52 1.52
CA CYS A 88 3.94 -6.77 2.01
C CYS A 88 4.84 -5.55 1.78
N TRP A 89 4.82 -4.96 0.59
CA TRP A 89 5.62 -3.77 0.30
C TRP A 89 5.20 -2.56 1.13
N SER A 90 3.89 -2.36 1.28
CA SER A 90 3.33 -1.31 2.14
C SER A 90 3.80 -1.44 3.59
N PHE A 91 3.84 -2.68 4.11
CA PHE A 91 4.35 -2.96 5.44
C PHE A 91 5.85 -2.69 5.55
N LEU A 92 6.66 -3.16 4.60
CA LEU A 92 8.10 -2.94 4.60
C LEU A 92 8.46 -1.44 4.54
N LEU A 93 7.82 -0.70 3.64
CA LEU A 93 8.08 0.72 3.44
C LEU A 93 7.67 1.54 4.67
N ASN A 94 6.40 1.48 5.06
CA ASN A 94 5.90 2.32 6.15
C ASN A 94 6.38 1.82 7.52
N GLY A 95 6.44 0.51 7.71
CA GLY A 95 6.91 -0.10 8.96
C GLY A 95 8.36 0.27 9.26
N SER A 96 9.26 0.16 8.28
CA SER A 96 10.66 0.55 8.50
C SER A 96 10.83 2.05 8.78
N LEU A 97 10.03 2.93 8.16
CA LEU A 97 10.06 4.37 8.45
C LEU A 97 9.57 4.69 9.86
N ILE A 98 8.47 4.09 10.31
CA ILE A 98 7.95 4.30 11.67
C ILE A 98 8.94 3.77 12.70
N LEU A 99 9.51 2.58 12.48
CA LEU A 99 10.53 2.01 13.35
C LEU A 99 11.79 2.87 13.38
N PHE A 100 12.23 3.38 12.22
CA PHE A 100 13.37 4.30 12.15
C PHE A 100 13.10 5.59 12.93
N SER A 101 11.93 6.21 12.73
CA SER A 101 11.51 7.41 13.45
C SER A 101 11.51 7.19 14.97
N TRP A 102 10.92 6.08 15.43
CA TRP A 102 10.79 5.80 16.85
C TRP A 102 12.13 5.42 17.50
N PHE A 103 12.86 4.45 16.94
CA PHE A 103 14.07 3.92 17.57
C PHE A 103 15.31 4.81 17.38
N TYR A 104 15.48 5.42 16.20
CA TYR A 104 16.69 6.20 15.90
C TYR A 104 16.54 7.70 16.18
N LEU A 105 15.35 8.27 15.99
CA LEU A 105 15.12 9.70 16.22
C LEU A 105 14.49 9.98 17.60
N GLY A 106 14.04 8.94 18.32
CA GLY A 106 13.38 9.08 19.61
C GLY A 106 12.05 9.83 19.55
N MET A 107 11.45 9.94 18.35
CA MET A 107 10.20 10.66 18.17
C MET A 107 9.04 9.79 18.64
N ALA A 108 8.15 10.38 19.44
CA ALA A 108 6.95 9.71 19.91
C ALA A 108 5.98 9.49 18.75
N ALA A 109 5.36 8.31 18.69
CA ALA A 109 4.42 7.98 17.64
C ALA A 109 3.19 8.89 17.70
N GLU A 110 2.94 9.66 16.65
CA GLU A 110 1.74 10.47 16.54
C GLU A 110 0.51 9.60 16.24
N ILE A 111 -0.69 10.10 16.54
CA ILE A 111 -1.97 9.39 16.26
C ILE A 111 -2.05 8.93 14.80
N LYS A 112 -1.53 9.74 13.87
CA LYS A 112 -1.47 9.41 12.43
C LYS A 112 -0.58 8.19 12.17
N GLU A 113 0.58 8.11 12.82
CA GLU A 113 1.53 7.02 12.68
C GLU A 113 1.00 5.73 13.30
N ILE A 114 0.31 5.83 14.44
CA ILE A 114 -0.40 4.71 15.05
C ILE A 114 -1.50 4.18 14.12
N GLY A 115 -2.30 5.07 13.53
CA GLY A 115 -3.32 4.70 12.55
C GLY A 115 -2.74 4.02 11.31
N LEU A 116 -1.61 4.53 10.81
CA LEU A 116 -0.87 3.93 9.69
C LEU A 116 -0.33 2.54 10.06
N LEU A 117 0.23 2.39 11.25
CA LEU A 117 0.78 1.13 11.75
C LEU A 117 -0.31 0.06 11.90
N LEU A 118 -1.47 0.43 12.46
CA LEU A 118 -2.64 -0.43 12.51
C LEU A 118 -3.10 -0.84 11.11
N SER A 119 -3.16 0.10 10.16
CA SER A 119 -3.58 -0.18 8.79
C SER A 119 -2.65 -1.17 8.09
N ILE A 120 -1.32 -1.02 8.22
CA ILE A 120 -0.36 -1.95 7.59
C ILE A 120 -0.38 -3.32 8.27
N CYS A 121 -0.61 -3.38 9.59
CA CYS A 121 -0.79 -4.64 10.31
C CYS A 121 -2.06 -5.37 9.88
N VAL A 122 -3.18 -4.66 9.70
CA VAL A 122 -4.41 -5.24 9.13
C VAL A 122 -4.16 -5.75 7.70
N GLY A 123 -3.44 -4.98 6.88
CA GLY A 123 -2.93 -5.40 5.57
C GLY A 123 -2.24 -6.76 5.61
N LEU A 124 -1.23 -6.88 6.46
CA LEU A 124 -0.36 -8.05 6.51
C LEU A 124 -0.99 -9.24 7.22
N PHE A 125 -1.65 -9.05 8.36
CA PHE A 125 -2.12 -10.15 9.21
C PHE A 125 -3.56 -10.58 8.95
N ILE A 126 -4.38 -9.71 8.35
CA ILE A 126 -5.77 -10.04 8.03
C ILE A 126 -5.91 -10.29 6.53
N TRP A 127 -5.50 -9.32 5.70
CA TRP A 127 -5.72 -9.43 4.27
C TRP A 127 -4.82 -10.46 3.59
N VAL A 128 -3.52 -10.52 3.88
CA VAL A 128 -2.64 -11.52 3.22
C VAL A 128 -3.12 -12.97 3.47
N PRO A 129 -3.41 -13.42 4.72
CA PRO A 129 -3.96 -14.75 4.95
C PRO A 129 -5.31 -14.95 4.26
N TYR A 130 -6.18 -13.94 4.25
CA TYR A 130 -7.44 -13.99 3.51
C TYR A 130 -7.22 -14.24 2.01
N PHE A 131 -6.28 -13.51 1.38
CA PHE A 131 -5.95 -13.69 -0.04
C PHE A 131 -5.25 -15.03 -0.33
N LEU A 132 -4.54 -15.60 0.65
CA LEU A 132 -3.89 -16.89 0.52
C LEU A 132 -4.87 -18.06 0.59
N PHE A 133 -5.71 -18.10 1.62
CA PHE A 133 -6.48 -19.29 2.00
C PHE A 133 -7.97 -19.22 1.66
N SER A 134 -8.53 -18.05 1.34
CA SER A 134 -9.97 -17.91 1.09
C SER A 134 -10.39 -18.58 -0.23
N LYS A 135 -11.29 -19.56 -0.13
CA LYS A 135 -11.96 -20.20 -1.28
C LYS A 135 -12.72 -19.19 -2.16
N ARG A 136 -13.10 -18.03 -1.60
CA ARG A 136 -13.81 -16.96 -2.33
C ARG A 136 -12.91 -16.28 -3.37
N ILE A 137 -11.62 -16.12 -3.06
CA ILE A 137 -10.64 -15.54 -3.97
C ILE A 137 -10.47 -16.43 -5.20
N ALA A 138 -10.40 -17.75 -5.00
CA ALA A 138 -10.40 -18.71 -6.11
C ALA A 138 -11.66 -18.54 -6.99
N ARG A 139 -12.85 -18.45 -6.37
CA ARG A 139 -14.11 -18.32 -7.12
C ARG A 139 -14.24 -17.03 -7.94
N VAL A 140 -13.73 -15.90 -7.43
CA VAL A 140 -13.86 -14.59 -8.08
C VAL A 140 -12.76 -14.36 -9.12
N PHE A 141 -11.52 -14.81 -8.87
CA PHE A 141 -10.36 -14.45 -9.69
C PHE A 141 -9.80 -15.60 -10.55
N TYR A 142 -10.22 -16.85 -10.35
CA TYR A 142 -9.74 -18.01 -11.11
C TYR A 142 -10.73 -18.59 -12.13
N LYS A 143 -11.82 -17.88 -12.45
CA LYS A 143 -12.63 -18.24 -13.62
C LYS A 143 -11.83 -17.91 -14.88
N GLU A 144 -11.27 -18.95 -15.50
CA GLU A 144 -11.04 -19.02 -16.95
C GLU A 144 -12.35 -19.35 -17.64
#